data_AF-A0A329MV15-F1
#
_entry.id   AF-A0A329MV15-F1
#
_cell.length_a   1.000
_cell.length_b   1.000
_cell.length_c   1.000
_cell.angle_alpha   90.00
_cell.angle_beta   90.00
_cell.angle_gamma   90.00
#
_symmetry.space_group_name_H-M   'P 1'
#
loop_
_entity.id
_entity.type
_entity.pdbx_description
1 polymer ?
#
loop_
_entity_poly.entity_id
_entity_poly.type
_entity_poly.pdbx_seq_one_letter_code
_entity_poly.pdbx_strand_id
1 'polypeptide(L)'
;MIKYTTGNIFESSAQALVNTVNTVGIMGKGIALQFKKAYPNNFKAYVEACKNGEIKVGKLFVTQDSNLDTGEKIIVNFPTKKHWRKPSEYVYIEEGLDDLIRIIRTQQIKSIAIPPLGAGNGGLEWEKVKKIIETKLQNFNIDIFVYEPTTQIKEHLKKERVKLTDARALLLYMLYDLVKNGEYASEFSSEKVCYFLQRFGAQKYFNLEFAPYFYGPYSGKVRFVLNALNGSYIMGYSDMNKKPFEPLTLVADGYETVKNHIESNPDLLNIAKKTINFLNGFYSDFALELLSSIDYIINEQKTFDKQIVFQKLEEWNDRKRSMFSNPKYINMTMKHLQEATFQ
;
A
#
# COMPACT_ATOMS: atom_id res chain seq x y z
N MET A 1 6.44 25.36 20.24
CA MET A 1 6.29 25.92 18.87
C MET A 1 6.84 24.91 17.86
N ILE A 2 6.07 24.58 16.83
CA ILE A 2 6.49 23.67 15.76
C ILE A 2 7.16 24.48 14.64
N LYS A 3 8.38 24.10 14.27
CA LYS A 3 9.17 24.69 13.18
C LYS A 3 9.36 23.64 12.10
N TYR A 4 8.88 23.92 10.90
CA TYR A 4 9.14 23.09 9.73
C TYR A 4 10.49 23.44 9.13
N THR A 5 11.28 22.43 8.82
CA THR A 5 12.62 22.61 8.26
C THR A 5 12.97 21.51 7.26
N THR A 6 14.04 21.72 6.50
CA THR A 6 14.62 20.72 5.59
C THR A 6 16.10 20.59 5.90
N GLY A 7 16.69 19.45 5.53
CA GLY A 7 18.11 19.19 5.75
C GLY A 7 18.34 17.91 6.53
N ASN A 8 19.49 17.84 7.21
CA ASN A 8 19.95 16.66 7.92
C ASN A 8 19.52 16.71 9.40
N ILE A 9 18.80 15.68 9.88
CA ILE A 9 18.33 15.64 11.27
C ILE A 9 19.49 15.59 12.28
N PHE A 10 20.64 15.02 11.88
CA PHE A 10 21.81 14.91 12.76
C PHE A 10 22.46 16.27 13.02
N GLU A 11 22.21 17.28 12.19
CA GLU A 11 22.67 18.66 12.40
C GLU A 11 21.75 19.46 13.33
N SER A 12 20.66 18.85 13.83
CA SER A 12 19.75 19.53 14.74
C SER A 12 20.40 19.82 16.10
N SER A 13 20.25 21.06 16.56
CA SER A 13 20.60 21.46 17.92
C SER A 13 19.62 20.94 18.99
N ALA A 14 18.55 20.24 18.59
CA ALA A 14 17.57 19.68 19.51
C ALA A 14 18.20 18.68 20.51
N GLN A 15 17.69 18.66 21.73
CA GLN A 15 18.12 17.75 22.80
C GLN A 15 17.81 16.29 22.44
N ALA A 16 16.64 16.05 21.86
CA ALA A 16 16.18 14.73 21.46
C ALA A 16 16.06 14.60 19.94
N LEU A 17 16.46 13.45 19.40
CA LEU A 17 16.32 13.09 17.99
C LEU A 17 15.41 11.86 17.86
N VAL A 18 14.40 11.94 17.00
CA VAL A 18 13.52 10.80 16.72
C VAL A 18 14.12 9.95 15.60
N ASN A 19 14.29 8.66 15.88
CA ASN A 19 14.71 7.65 14.92
C ASN A 19 13.51 6.78 14.52
N THR A 20 13.19 6.67 13.24
CA THR A 20 12.10 5.76 12.80
C THR A 20 12.61 4.34 12.66
N VAL A 21 12.04 3.41 13.44
CA VAL A 21 12.50 2.02 13.54
C VAL A 21 11.40 1.01 13.23
N ASN A 22 11.76 -0.27 13.18
CA ASN A 22 10.81 -1.38 13.24
C ASN A 22 10.82 -2.02 14.64
N THR A 23 10.10 -3.12 14.83
CA THR A 23 10.08 -3.86 16.11
C THR A 23 10.92 -5.14 16.09
N VAL A 24 11.67 -5.40 15.00
CA VAL A 24 12.41 -6.66 14.79
C VAL A 24 13.93 -6.48 14.83
N GLY A 25 14.43 -5.37 15.38
CA GLY A 25 15.86 -5.19 15.65
C GLY A 25 16.73 -4.84 14.43
N ILE A 26 16.15 -4.43 13.29
CA ILE A 26 16.93 -4.16 12.07
C ILE A 26 16.98 -2.67 11.75
N MET A 27 18.17 -2.08 11.61
CA MET A 27 18.39 -0.71 11.10
C MET A 27 19.17 -0.76 9.78
N GLY A 28 18.52 -1.25 8.72
CA GLY A 28 19.20 -1.62 7.46
C GLY A 28 19.18 -0.58 6.35
N LYS A 29 18.29 0.42 6.40
CA LYS A 29 18.16 1.44 5.35
C LYS A 29 17.59 2.77 5.86
N GLY A 30 17.65 3.79 5.00
CA GLY A 30 17.13 5.13 5.28
C GLY A 30 17.71 5.73 6.56
N ILE A 31 16.89 6.52 7.26
CA ILE A 31 17.32 7.23 8.47
C ILE A 31 17.77 6.28 9.59
N ALA A 32 17.15 5.10 9.73
CA ALA A 32 17.52 4.12 10.75
C ALA A 32 18.98 3.66 10.59
N LEU A 33 19.42 3.43 9.35
CA LEU A 33 20.82 3.06 9.07
C LEU A 33 21.78 4.19 9.43
N GLN A 34 21.38 5.45 9.22
CA GLN A 34 22.18 6.60 9.60
C GLN A 34 22.29 6.72 11.13
N PHE A 35 21.19 6.51 11.87
CA PHE A 35 21.21 6.43 13.34
C PHE A 35 22.09 5.29 13.85
N LYS A 36 22.07 4.12 13.21
CA LYS A 36 22.95 3.00 13.56
C LYS A 36 24.43 3.37 13.44
N LYS A 37 24.80 4.17 12.43
CA LYS A 37 26.19 4.62 12.22
C LYS A 37 26.57 5.74 13.20
N ALA A 38 25.67 6.70 13.43
CA ALA A 38 25.92 7.87 14.27
C ALA A 38 25.83 7.58 15.78
N TYR A 39 25.03 6.60 16.19
CA TYR A 39 24.76 6.27 17.60
C TYR A 39 24.78 4.73 17.80
N PRO A 40 25.98 4.12 17.86
CA PRO A 40 26.13 2.68 17.91
C PRO A 40 25.66 2.05 19.24
N ASN A 41 25.69 2.78 20.35
CA ASN A 41 25.21 2.26 21.64
C ASN A 41 23.68 2.24 21.67
N ASN A 42 23.03 3.27 21.10
CA ASN A 42 21.60 3.25 20.82
C ASN A 42 21.21 2.02 20.00
N PHE A 43 21.95 1.69 18.93
CA PHE A 43 21.64 0.51 18.12
C PHE A 43 21.77 -0.81 18.91
N LYS A 44 22.82 -0.97 19.72
CA LYS A 44 23.00 -2.15 20.57
C LYS A 44 21.84 -2.31 21.55
N ALA A 45 21.48 -1.24 22.25
CA ALA A 45 20.36 -1.25 23.20
C ALA A 45 19.01 -1.53 22.50
N TYR A 46 18.78 -0.94 21.33
CA TYR A 46 17.58 -1.17 20.53
C TYR A 46 17.44 -2.64 20.09
N VAL A 47 18.53 -3.28 19.65
CA VAL A 47 18.51 -4.70 19.24
C VAL A 47 18.12 -5.59 20.42
N GLU A 48 18.68 -5.32 21.60
CA GLU A 48 18.39 -6.11 22.80
C GLU A 48 16.95 -5.91 23.27
N ALA A 49 16.48 -4.67 23.32
CA ALA A 49 15.08 -4.35 23.63
C ALA A 49 14.09 -5.00 22.64
N CYS A 50 14.44 -5.10 21.35
CA CYS A 50 13.65 -5.84 20.37
C CYS A 50 13.58 -7.34 20.69
N LYS A 51 14.70 -7.98 21.05
CA LYS A 51 14.72 -9.40 21.42
C LYS A 51 13.87 -9.68 22.65
N ASN A 52 13.87 -8.76 23.63
CA ASN A 52 13.08 -8.87 24.85
C ASN A 52 11.60 -8.51 24.65
N GLY A 53 11.18 -8.11 23.44
CA GLY A 53 9.81 -7.70 23.16
C GLY A 53 9.39 -6.39 23.84
N GLU A 54 10.37 -5.58 24.25
CA GLU A 54 10.16 -4.31 24.96
C GLU A 54 9.68 -3.19 24.03
N ILE A 55 9.98 -3.31 22.73
CA ILE A 55 9.62 -2.36 21.68
C ILE A 55 8.41 -2.87 20.90
N LYS A 56 7.34 -2.07 20.84
CA LYS A 56 6.11 -2.36 20.10
C LYS A 56 5.57 -1.08 19.46
N VAL A 57 4.68 -1.23 18.48
CA VAL A 57 3.88 -0.09 18.01
C VAL A 57 3.18 0.55 19.22
N GLY A 58 3.18 1.88 19.28
CA GLY A 58 2.64 2.64 20.42
C GLY A 58 3.51 2.63 21.68
N LYS A 59 4.70 2.01 21.65
CA LYS A 59 5.65 2.01 22.76
C LYS A 59 7.06 2.33 22.27
N LEU A 60 7.46 3.60 22.43
CA LEU A 60 8.77 4.09 22.00
C LEU A 60 9.86 3.60 22.95
N PHE A 61 11.08 3.50 22.42
CA PHE A 61 12.26 3.11 23.18
C PHE A 61 13.28 4.24 23.19
N VAL A 62 13.64 4.70 24.38
CA VAL A 62 14.49 5.88 24.56
C VAL A 62 15.85 5.46 25.08
N THR A 63 16.90 6.00 24.48
CA THR A 63 18.29 5.83 24.93
C THR A 63 19.00 7.17 24.98
N GLN A 64 20.15 7.21 25.65
CA GLN A 64 21.11 8.29 25.52
C GLN A 64 22.36 7.74 24.81
N ASP A 65 22.88 8.50 23.86
CA ASP A 65 24.13 8.17 23.19
C ASP A 65 24.80 9.48 22.76
N SER A 66 26.09 9.41 22.44
CA SER A 66 26.87 10.57 22.06
C SER A 66 27.80 10.25 20.90
N ASN A 67 28.07 11.23 20.06
CA ASN A 67 29.16 11.16 19.09
C ASN A 67 29.94 12.49 19.05
N LEU A 68 31.08 12.48 18.37
CA LEU A 68 31.99 13.63 18.31
C LEU A 68 31.38 14.84 17.61
N ASP A 69 30.48 14.63 16.65
CA ASP A 69 29.92 15.70 15.81
C ASP A 69 28.77 16.45 16.50
N THR A 70 27.94 15.73 17.25
CA THR A 70 26.65 16.22 17.77
C THR A 70 26.59 16.30 19.29
N GLY A 71 27.58 15.73 19.99
CA GLY A 71 27.59 15.62 21.45
C GLY A 71 26.60 14.58 21.96
N GLU A 72 26.20 14.71 23.22
CA GLU A 72 25.20 13.84 23.85
C GLU A 72 23.78 14.18 23.35
N LYS A 73 23.02 13.14 22.99
CA LYS A 73 21.63 13.26 22.52
C LYS A 73 20.75 12.21 23.16
N ILE A 74 19.48 12.57 23.36
CA ILE A 74 18.41 11.60 23.65
C ILE A 74 17.92 11.05 22.32
N ILE A 75 17.99 9.73 22.13
CA ILE A 75 17.50 9.07 20.92
C ILE A 75 16.16 8.42 21.22
N VAL A 76 15.11 8.86 20.54
CA VAL A 76 13.76 8.30 20.67
C VAL A 76 13.50 7.39 19.48
N ASN A 77 13.62 6.08 19.69
CA ASN A 77 13.33 5.07 18.67
C ASN A 77 11.81 4.89 18.56
N PHE A 78 11.27 5.38 17.45
CA PHE A 78 9.85 5.43 17.13
C PHE A 78 9.46 4.30 16.18
N PRO A 79 8.74 3.27 16.65
CA PRO A 79 8.34 2.14 15.81
C PRO A 79 7.27 2.57 14.80
N THR A 80 7.70 2.83 13.57
CA THR A 80 6.79 3.14 12.45
C THR A 80 6.46 1.89 11.64
N LYS A 81 7.02 0.73 11.99
CA LYS A 81 6.78 -0.56 11.33
C LYS A 81 6.87 -1.70 12.32
N LYS A 82 6.09 -2.76 12.12
CA LYS A 82 6.31 -4.03 12.86
C LYS A 82 7.54 -4.75 12.33
N HIS A 83 7.54 -5.06 11.03
CA HIS A 83 8.65 -5.70 10.34
C HIS A 83 9.17 -4.76 9.25
N TRP A 84 10.49 -4.73 9.01
CA TRP A 84 11.10 -3.79 8.05
C TRP A 84 10.60 -3.94 6.60
N ARG A 85 10.20 -5.16 6.21
CA ARG A 85 9.56 -5.47 4.91
C ARG A 85 8.10 -4.99 4.80
N LYS A 86 7.45 -4.67 5.91
CA LYS A 86 6.04 -4.20 5.95
C LYS A 86 6.00 -2.67 5.82
N PRO A 87 4.91 -2.07 5.33
CA PRO A 87 4.73 -0.63 5.27
C PRO A 87 4.49 -0.06 6.67
N SER A 88 4.45 1.26 6.76
CA SER A 88 3.93 1.94 7.95
C SER A 88 2.42 2.06 7.84
N GLU A 89 1.75 2.26 8.97
CA GLU A 89 0.31 2.52 9.04
C GLU A 89 0.07 3.81 9.83
N TYR A 90 -1.00 4.55 9.54
CA TYR A 90 -1.31 5.80 10.25
C TYR A 90 -1.51 5.59 11.75
N VAL A 91 -2.15 4.48 12.13
CA VAL A 91 -2.34 4.11 13.54
C VAL A 91 -1.01 3.96 14.29
N TYR A 92 0.07 3.54 13.61
CA TYR A 92 1.40 3.44 14.23
C TYR A 92 1.97 4.81 14.57
N ILE A 93 1.66 5.81 13.75
CA ILE A 93 2.08 7.19 13.97
C ILE A 93 1.25 7.83 15.08
N GLU A 94 -0.06 7.61 15.08
CA GLU A 94 -0.96 8.13 16.12
C GLU A 94 -0.60 7.59 17.50
N GLU A 95 -0.51 6.26 17.66
CA GLU A 95 -0.16 5.63 18.93
C GLU A 95 1.26 6.00 19.37
N GLY A 96 2.21 6.06 18.44
CA GLY A 96 3.58 6.44 18.76
C GLY A 96 3.70 7.90 19.20
N LEU A 97 2.90 8.81 18.63
CA LEU A 97 2.86 10.21 19.07
C LEU A 97 2.23 10.37 20.45
N ASP A 98 1.26 9.52 20.81
CA ASP A 98 0.71 9.50 22.18
C ASP A 98 1.76 9.09 23.21
N ASP A 99 2.59 8.10 22.90
CA ASP A 99 3.70 7.72 23.77
C ASP A 99 4.86 8.74 23.75
N LEU A 100 5.08 9.42 22.62
CA LEU A 100 6.04 10.52 22.53
C LEU A 100 5.67 11.66 23.48
N ILE A 101 4.39 12.03 23.53
CA ILE A 101 3.85 13.02 24.47
C ILE A 101 4.17 12.64 25.91
N ARG A 102 3.95 11.37 26.28
CA ARG A 102 4.31 10.86 27.60
C ARG A 102 5.81 11.04 27.87
N ILE A 103 6.66 10.63 26.94
CA ILE A 103 8.12 10.71 27.05
C ILE A 103 8.60 12.15 27.23
N ILE A 104 8.10 13.08 26.40
CA ILE A 104 8.44 14.50 26.47
C ILE A 104 8.16 15.05 27.88
N ARG A 105 7.02 14.70 28.47
CA ARG A 105 6.65 15.12 29.83
C ARG A 105 7.54 14.47 30.89
N THR A 106 7.73 13.15 30.82
CA THR A 106 8.45 12.39 31.86
C THR A 106 9.94 12.71 31.90
N GLN A 107 10.56 12.92 30.74
CA GLN A 107 11.99 13.25 30.64
C GLN A 107 12.25 14.75 30.56
N GLN A 108 11.19 15.57 30.64
CA GLN A 108 11.27 17.03 30.58
C GLN A 108 12.04 17.56 29.35
N ILE A 109 11.89 16.90 28.21
CA ILE A 109 12.57 17.23 26.95
C ILE A 109 12.22 18.67 26.55
N LYS A 110 13.25 19.50 26.32
CA LYS A 110 13.08 20.92 25.98
C LYS A 110 13.07 21.20 24.48
N SER A 111 13.69 20.32 23.70
CA SER A 111 13.69 20.42 22.24
C SER A 111 13.80 19.05 21.58
N ILE A 112 13.07 18.84 20.49
CA ILE A 112 13.02 17.57 19.78
C ILE A 112 13.00 17.75 18.26
N ALA A 113 13.76 16.94 17.55
CA ALA A 113 13.75 16.85 16.10
C ALA A 113 13.01 15.59 15.64
N ILE A 114 12.06 15.76 14.72
CA ILE A 114 11.15 14.70 14.23
C ILE A 114 11.32 14.56 12.71
N PRO A 115 11.72 13.39 12.20
CA PRO A 115 11.79 13.12 10.76
C PRO A 115 10.38 12.87 10.18
N PRO A 116 10.23 12.75 8.86
CA PRO A 116 8.92 12.47 8.26
C PRO A 116 8.45 11.04 8.56
N LEU A 117 7.70 10.89 9.67
CA LEU A 117 7.35 9.61 10.28
C LEU A 117 6.57 8.72 9.31
N GLY A 118 7.17 7.60 8.90
CA GLY A 118 6.53 6.65 7.99
C GLY A 118 6.30 7.15 6.56
N ALA A 119 6.56 8.43 6.24
CA ALA A 119 6.28 9.04 4.94
C ALA A 119 7.38 8.82 3.88
N GLY A 120 8.45 8.10 4.24
CA GLY A 120 9.48 7.63 3.30
C GLY A 120 9.31 6.14 2.99
N ASN A 121 10.21 5.31 3.52
CA ASN A 121 10.17 3.86 3.39
C ASN A 121 8.87 3.21 3.91
N GLY A 122 8.08 3.92 4.71
CA GLY A 122 6.79 3.47 5.21
C GLY A 122 5.62 3.76 4.27
N GLY A 123 5.83 4.58 3.23
CA GLY A 123 4.87 4.94 2.17
C GLY A 123 3.61 5.67 2.63
N LEU A 124 3.62 6.29 3.81
CA LEU A 124 2.53 7.17 4.23
C LEU A 124 2.56 8.49 3.47
N GLU A 125 1.38 9.07 3.25
CA GLU A 125 1.28 10.42 2.70
C GLU A 125 1.77 11.46 3.72
N TRP A 126 2.76 12.27 3.32
CA TRP A 126 3.37 13.28 4.18
C TRP A 126 2.37 14.28 4.75
N GLU A 127 1.49 14.85 3.92
CA GLU A 127 0.53 15.87 4.36
C GLU A 127 -0.42 15.34 5.44
N LYS A 128 -0.81 14.06 5.35
CA LYS A 128 -1.63 13.42 6.39
C LYS A 128 -0.82 13.19 7.67
N VAL A 129 0.42 12.70 7.57
CA VAL A 129 1.31 12.55 8.74
C VAL A 129 1.58 13.90 9.42
N LYS A 130 1.83 14.95 8.63
CA LYS A 130 2.05 16.33 9.10
C LYS A 130 0.87 16.82 9.94
N LYS A 131 -0.37 16.66 9.44
CA LYS A 131 -1.58 17.01 10.20
C LYS A 131 -1.71 16.24 11.52
N ILE A 132 -1.33 14.96 11.55
CA ILE A 132 -1.35 14.17 12.79
C ILE A 132 -0.33 14.72 13.80
N ILE A 133 0.89 15.03 13.34
CA ILE A 133 1.95 15.63 14.18
C ILE A 133 1.48 16.98 14.75
N GLU A 134 0.93 17.86 13.92
CA GLU A 134 0.38 19.16 14.34
C GLU A 134 -0.70 18.98 15.40
N THR A 135 -1.69 18.14 15.13
CA THR A 135 -2.83 17.92 16.02
C THR A 135 -2.38 17.42 17.40
N LYS A 136 -1.43 16.48 17.43
CA LYS A 136 -0.93 15.86 18.67
C LYS A 136 0.01 16.78 19.46
N LEU A 137 0.86 17.55 18.78
CA LEU A 137 1.95 18.30 19.41
C LEU A 137 1.72 19.82 19.55
N GLN A 138 0.64 20.37 18.98
CA GLN A 138 0.34 21.82 19.01
C GLN A 138 0.38 22.46 20.40
N ASN A 139 -0.03 21.73 21.45
CA ASN A 139 -0.17 22.27 22.81
C ASN A 139 1.12 22.18 23.66
N PHE A 140 2.26 21.80 23.06
CA PHE A 140 3.52 21.69 23.77
C PHE A 140 4.38 22.95 23.67
N ASN A 141 4.73 23.51 24.84
CA ASN A 141 5.64 24.65 24.95
C ASN A 141 7.12 24.20 24.97
N ILE A 142 7.53 23.48 23.92
CA ILE A 142 8.92 23.08 23.65
C ILE A 142 9.29 23.44 22.22
N ASP A 143 10.57 23.43 21.88
CA ASP A 143 11.03 23.58 20.50
C ASP A 143 10.90 22.26 19.73
N ILE A 144 10.00 22.20 18.75
CA ILE A 144 9.76 21.00 17.94
C ILE A 144 10.20 21.31 16.51
N PHE A 145 11.21 20.61 16.02
CA PHE A 145 11.72 20.74 14.66
C PHE A 145 11.22 19.56 13.82
N VAL A 146 10.34 19.81 12.86
CA VAL A 146 9.80 18.78 11.97
C VAL A 146 10.51 18.86 10.63
N TYR A 147 11.26 17.81 10.29
CA TYR A 147 11.98 17.71 9.03
C TYR A 147 11.03 17.21 7.94
N GLU A 148 10.93 17.98 6.85
CA GLU A 148 10.09 17.62 5.72
C GLU A 148 10.85 16.73 4.71
N PRO A 149 10.15 15.84 3.97
CA PRO A 149 10.80 15.03 2.94
C PRO A 149 11.39 15.92 1.84
N THR A 150 12.71 15.84 1.63
CA THR A 150 13.37 16.57 0.54
C THR A 150 13.14 15.90 -0.80
N THR A 151 13.28 16.67 -1.89
CA THR A 151 13.17 16.16 -3.27
C THR A 151 14.16 15.02 -3.55
N GLN A 152 15.38 15.10 -3.01
CA GLN A 152 16.40 14.06 -3.11
C GLN A 152 16.00 12.75 -2.41
N ILE A 153 15.35 12.83 -1.25
CA ILE A 153 14.83 11.63 -0.55
C ILE A 153 13.72 10.99 -1.39
N LYS A 154 12.82 11.78 -1.99
CA LYS A 154 11.80 11.28 -2.91
C LYS A 154 12.42 10.56 -4.12
N GLU A 155 13.47 11.12 -4.72
CA GLU A 155 14.19 10.49 -5.83
C GLU A 155 14.91 9.19 -5.44
N HIS A 156 15.54 9.16 -4.26
CA HIS A 156 16.18 7.94 -3.76
C HIS A 156 15.15 6.82 -3.50
N LEU A 157 14.00 7.15 -2.91
CA LEU A 157 12.90 6.20 -2.71
C LEU A 157 12.35 5.66 -4.04
N LYS A 158 12.32 6.48 -5.10
CA LYS A 158 11.97 6.01 -6.45
C LYS A 158 12.97 4.98 -6.98
N LYS A 159 14.27 5.12 -6.70
CA LYS A 159 15.31 4.15 -7.09
C LYS A 159 15.21 2.82 -6.34
N GLU A 160 14.66 2.81 -5.12
CA GLU A 160 14.43 1.59 -4.35
C GLU A 160 13.15 0.82 -4.74
N ARG A 161 12.35 1.34 -5.70
CA ARG A 161 11.10 0.66 -6.12
C ARG A 161 11.37 -0.70 -6.70
N VAL A 162 10.44 -1.62 -6.45
CA VAL A 162 10.43 -2.92 -7.12
C VAL A 162 10.39 -2.72 -8.63
N LYS A 163 11.18 -3.51 -9.37
CA LYS A 163 11.16 -3.46 -10.84
C LYS A 163 9.76 -3.85 -11.36
N LEU A 164 9.23 -3.07 -12.29
CA LEU A 164 8.00 -3.40 -13.00
C LEU A 164 8.27 -4.51 -14.01
N THR A 165 7.50 -5.59 -13.89
CA THR A 165 7.30 -6.56 -14.97
C THR A 165 6.07 -6.16 -15.76
N ASP A 166 5.89 -6.69 -16.96
CA ASP A 166 4.72 -6.40 -17.80
C ASP A 166 3.40 -6.72 -17.09
N ALA A 167 3.33 -7.86 -16.39
CA ALA A 167 2.17 -8.23 -15.56
C ALA A 167 1.90 -7.21 -14.44
N ARG A 168 2.93 -6.76 -13.73
CA ARG A 168 2.80 -5.76 -12.66
C ARG A 168 2.33 -4.42 -13.21
N ALA A 169 2.88 -4.00 -14.35
CA ALA A 169 2.49 -2.76 -15.01
C ALA A 169 1.04 -2.82 -15.49
N LEU A 170 0.61 -3.92 -16.12
CA LEU A 170 -0.78 -4.09 -16.58
C LEU A 170 -1.77 -4.02 -15.41
N LEU A 171 -1.51 -4.76 -14.33
CA LEU A 171 -2.37 -4.71 -13.14
C LEU A 171 -2.43 -3.29 -12.57
N LEU A 172 -1.28 -2.65 -12.33
CA LEU A 172 -1.26 -1.30 -11.77
C LEU A 172 -1.97 -0.29 -12.65
N TYR A 173 -1.76 -0.34 -13.97
CA TYR A 173 -2.37 0.58 -14.92
C TYR A 173 -3.91 0.48 -14.87
N MET A 174 -4.44 -0.73 -14.82
CA MET A 174 -5.87 -0.96 -14.63
C MET A 174 -6.38 -0.50 -13.26
N LEU A 175 -5.62 -0.71 -12.18
CA LEU A 175 -6.01 -0.23 -10.85
C LEU A 175 -6.03 1.30 -10.76
N TYR A 176 -5.10 2.00 -11.42
CA TYR A 176 -5.15 3.46 -11.52
C TYR A 176 -6.37 3.93 -12.30
N ASP A 177 -6.72 3.27 -13.40
CA ASP A 177 -7.94 3.60 -14.16
C ASP A 177 -9.22 3.33 -13.35
N LEU A 178 -9.27 2.21 -12.62
CA LEU A 178 -10.37 1.89 -11.70
C LEU A 178 -10.54 3.00 -10.65
N VAL A 179 -9.45 3.44 -10.00
CA VAL A 179 -9.51 4.52 -8.99
C VAL A 179 -9.89 5.86 -9.61
N LYS A 180 -9.42 6.15 -10.83
CA LYS A 180 -9.82 7.35 -11.58
C LYS A 180 -11.32 7.39 -11.87
N ASN A 181 -11.96 6.23 -12.00
CA ASN A 181 -13.41 6.10 -12.18
C ASN A 181 -14.20 6.08 -10.87
N GLY A 182 -13.58 6.43 -9.73
CA GLY A 182 -14.25 6.62 -8.44
C GLY A 182 -14.32 5.37 -7.56
N GLU A 183 -13.73 4.26 -7.99
CA GLU A 183 -13.68 3.02 -7.23
C GLU A 183 -12.37 2.90 -6.43
N TYR A 184 -12.17 1.79 -5.71
CA TYR A 184 -10.96 1.55 -4.93
C TYR A 184 -10.28 0.22 -5.29
N ALA A 185 -8.95 0.20 -5.21
CA ALA A 185 -8.19 -1.03 -5.39
C ALA A 185 -8.38 -1.95 -4.18
N SER A 186 -8.64 -3.23 -4.42
CA SER A 186 -8.76 -4.28 -3.41
C SER A 186 -8.17 -5.59 -3.95
N GLU A 187 -7.99 -6.61 -3.12
CA GLU A 187 -7.61 -7.93 -3.64
C GLU A 187 -8.70 -8.46 -4.59
N PHE A 188 -9.96 -8.28 -4.22
CA PHE A 188 -11.10 -8.66 -5.03
C PHE A 188 -11.05 -7.99 -6.42
N SER A 189 -10.96 -6.65 -6.48
CA SER A 189 -10.96 -5.96 -7.77
C SER A 189 -9.71 -6.29 -8.60
N SER A 190 -8.57 -6.50 -7.95
CA SER A 190 -7.33 -6.93 -8.62
C SER A 190 -7.48 -8.31 -9.29
N GLU A 191 -8.12 -9.27 -8.65
CA GLU A 191 -8.39 -10.59 -9.25
C GLU A 191 -9.32 -10.48 -10.46
N LYS A 192 -10.36 -9.63 -10.38
CA LYS A 192 -11.32 -9.45 -11.50
C LYS A 192 -10.69 -8.73 -12.68
N VAL A 193 -9.88 -7.72 -12.39
CA VAL A 193 -9.09 -7.01 -13.40
C VAL A 193 -8.11 -7.95 -14.08
N CYS A 194 -7.36 -8.76 -13.32
CA CYS A 194 -6.44 -9.75 -13.89
C CYS A 194 -7.15 -10.81 -14.73
N TYR A 195 -8.34 -11.25 -14.33
CA TYR A 195 -9.17 -12.15 -15.11
C TYR A 195 -9.45 -11.58 -16.50
N PHE A 196 -9.95 -10.34 -16.58
CA PHE A 196 -10.24 -9.70 -17.88
C PHE A 196 -9.00 -9.31 -18.67
N LEU A 197 -7.91 -8.92 -18.01
CA LEU A 197 -6.62 -8.77 -18.70
C LEU A 197 -6.24 -10.04 -19.47
N GLN A 198 -6.40 -11.23 -18.87
CA GLN A 198 -6.12 -12.49 -19.57
C GLN A 198 -7.09 -12.74 -20.74
N ARG A 199 -8.38 -12.39 -20.58
CA ARG A 199 -9.38 -12.47 -21.68
C ARG A 199 -9.03 -11.59 -22.88
N PHE A 200 -8.25 -10.54 -22.68
CA PHE A 200 -7.75 -9.66 -23.73
C PHE A 200 -6.29 -9.92 -24.15
N GLY A 201 -5.71 -11.07 -23.78
CA GLY A 201 -4.41 -11.51 -24.27
C GLY A 201 -3.26 -11.46 -23.26
N ALA A 202 -3.52 -11.05 -22.02
CA ALA A 202 -2.48 -10.94 -21.01
C ALA A 202 -2.01 -12.29 -20.43
N GLN A 203 -2.58 -13.43 -20.85
CA GLN A 203 -2.16 -14.78 -20.38
C GLN A 203 -0.66 -15.05 -20.57
N LYS A 204 -0.02 -14.45 -21.58
CA LYS A 204 1.43 -14.58 -21.78
C LYS A 204 2.27 -13.85 -20.72
N TYR A 205 1.68 -12.86 -20.04
CA TYR A 205 2.32 -12.10 -18.95
C TYR A 205 1.91 -12.63 -17.58
N PHE A 206 0.68 -13.12 -17.48
CA PHE A 206 0.08 -13.66 -16.27
C PHE A 206 -0.06 -15.18 -16.39
N ASN A 207 0.57 -15.94 -15.49
CA ASN A 207 0.33 -17.39 -15.40
C ASN A 207 -0.75 -17.70 -14.35
N LEU A 208 -1.94 -17.12 -14.54
CA LEU A 208 -3.08 -17.29 -13.63
C LEU A 208 -4.06 -18.30 -14.21
N GLU A 209 -4.53 -19.18 -13.34
CA GLU A 209 -5.62 -20.12 -13.58
C GLU A 209 -6.76 -19.73 -12.65
N PHE A 210 -7.97 -19.64 -13.19
CA PHE A 210 -9.14 -19.20 -12.43
C PHE A 210 -10.11 -20.36 -12.23
N ALA A 211 -10.58 -20.51 -10.99
CA ALA A 211 -11.61 -21.48 -10.63
C ALA A 211 -12.82 -20.77 -9.98
N PRO A 212 -14.00 -21.40 -9.95
CA PRO A 212 -15.21 -20.76 -9.47
C PRO A 212 -15.23 -20.76 -7.94
N TYR A 213 -14.80 -19.65 -7.32
CA TYR A 213 -14.81 -19.49 -5.87
C TYR A 213 -15.96 -18.58 -5.40
N PHE A 214 -16.01 -18.30 -4.09
CA PHE A 214 -17.14 -17.63 -3.44
C PHE A 214 -17.56 -16.32 -4.13
N TYR A 215 -16.61 -15.44 -4.47
CA TYR A 215 -16.85 -14.15 -5.13
C TYR A 215 -16.64 -14.20 -6.66
N GLY A 216 -16.81 -15.36 -7.30
CA GLY A 216 -16.62 -15.54 -8.74
C GLY A 216 -15.25 -16.15 -9.09
N PRO A 217 -14.77 -16.04 -10.34
CA PRO A 217 -13.47 -16.58 -10.72
C PRO A 217 -12.35 -15.97 -9.86
N TYR A 218 -11.49 -16.82 -9.32
CA TYR A 218 -10.37 -16.42 -8.46
C TYR A 218 -9.16 -17.32 -8.70
N SER A 219 -7.98 -16.71 -8.80
CA SER A 219 -6.72 -17.44 -9.03
C SER A 219 -5.93 -17.71 -7.76
N GLY A 220 -6.07 -16.85 -6.75
CA GLY A 220 -5.27 -16.90 -5.53
C GLY A 220 -3.81 -16.52 -5.71
N LYS A 221 -3.37 -16.23 -6.95
CA LYS A 221 -1.99 -15.86 -7.26
C LYS A 221 -1.81 -14.34 -7.36
N VAL A 222 -2.87 -13.57 -7.62
CA VAL A 222 -2.78 -12.09 -7.73
C VAL A 222 -2.32 -11.46 -6.42
N ARG A 223 -2.67 -12.06 -5.27
CA ARG A 223 -2.18 -11.62 -3.96
C ARG A 223 -0.65 -11.52 -3.88
N PHE A 224 0.09 -12.41 -4.53
CA PHE A 224 1.56 -12.36 -4.53
C PHE A 224 2.09 -11.20 -5.38
N VAL A 225 1.38 -10.85 -6.46
CA VAL A 225 1.69 -9.66 -7.27
C VAL A 225 1.47 -8.40 -6.45
N LEU A 226 0.33 -8.28 -5.77
CA LEU A 226 0.01 -7.17 -4.87
C LEU A 226 1.03 -7.05 -3.73
N ASN A 227 1.44 -8.17 -3.14
CA ASN A 227 2.45 -8.20 -2.09
C ASN A 227 3.82 -7.72 -2.59
N ALA A 228 4.23 -8.16 -3.79
CA ALA A 228 5.49 -7.71 -4.39
C ALA A 228 5.49 -6.22 -4.72
N LEU A 229 4.33 -5.65 -5.03
CA LEU A 229 4.14 -4.22 -5.30
C LEU A 229 4.02 -3.37 -4.02
N ASN A 230 3.77 -4.02 -2.88
CA ASN A 230 3.55 -3.35 -1.61
C ASN A 230 4.82 -2.61 -1.15
N GLY A 231 4.67 -1.34 -0.76
CA GLY A 231 5.78 -0.47 -0.36
C GLY A 231 6.48 0.24 -1.53
N SER A 232 6.09 -0.03 -2.78
CA SER A 232 6.60 0.66 -3.97
C SER A 232 5.50 1.38 -4.74
N TYR A 233 4.46 0.63 -5.14
CA TYR A 233 3.35 1.13 -5.97
C TYR A 233 1.98 0.95 -5.29
N ILE A 234 1.89 0.02 -4.34
CA ILE A 234 0.69 -0.24 -3.55
C ILE A 234 1.08 -0.18 -2.06
N MET A 235 0.14 0.16 -1.19
CA MET A 235 0.31 0.13 0.25
C MET A 235 -0.83 -0.65 0.92
N GLY A 236 -0.51 -1.23 2.07
CA GLY A 236 -1.48 -1.91 2.92
C GLY A 236 -1.77 -3.36 2.53
N TYR A 237 -0.88 -4.05 1.83
CA TYR A 237 -1.06 -5.46 1.44
C TYR A 237 0.13 -6.37 1.79
N SER A 238 0.88 -6.02 2.84
CA SER A 238 2.12 -6.75 3.17
C SER A 238 1.92 -8.16 3.70
N ASP A 239 0.76 -8.43 4.30
CA ASP A 239 0.51 -9.64 5.06
C ASP A 239 -0.35 -10.65 4.29
N MET A 240 -0.83 -10.26 3.09
CA MET A 240 -1.70 -11.07 2.22
C MET A 240 -2.93 -11.65 2.94
N ASN A 241 -3.35 -11.01 4.03
CA ASN A 241 -4.42 -11.45 4.93
C ASN A 241 -5.55 -10.43 5.03
N LYS A 242 -5.54 -9.39 4.18
CA LYS A 242 -6.63 -8.44 4.09
C LYS A 242 -7.90 -9.15 3.64
N LYS A 243 -9.04 -8.65 4.12
CA LYS A 243 -10.33 -9.12 3.58
C LYS A 243 -10.42 -8.74 2.10
N PRO A 244 -11.16 -9.51 1.27
CA PRO A 244 -11.18 -9.31 -0.18
C PRO A 244 -11.52 -7.89 -0.64
N PHE A 245 -12.43 -7.22 0.07
CA PHE A 245 -12.91 -5.86 -0.23
C PHE A 245 -12.24 -4.77 0.61
N GLU A 246 -11.19 -5.08 1.37
CA GLU A 246 -10.47 -4.03 2.10
C GLU A 246 -9.65 -3.16 1.14
N PRO A 247 -9.78 -1.82 1.20
CA PRO A 247 -9.07 -0.94 0.28
C PRO A 247 -7.55 -1.02 0.40
N LEU A 248 -6.89 -0.90 -0.75
CA LEU A 248 -5.45 -0.72 -0.92
C LEU A 248 -5.18 0.69 -1.42
N THR A 249 -4.06 1.26 -1.00
CA THR A 249 -3.67 2.62 -1.44
C THR A 249 -2.69 2.50 -2.60
N LEU A 250 -3.04 3.09 -3.74
CA LEU A 250 -2.10 3.26 -4.86
C LEU A 250 -1.18 4.44 -4.59
N VAL A 251 0.10 4.28 -4.87
CA VAL A 251 1.09 5.34 -4.70
C VAL A 251 1.04 6.24 -5.94
N ALA A 252 0.58 7.49 -5.78
CA ALA A 252 0.26 8.38 -6.90
C ALA A 252 1.46 8.68 -7.83
N ASP A 253 2.65 8.93 -7.27
CA ASP A 253 3.87 9.20 -8.05
C ASP A 253 4.46 7.94 -8.72
N GLY A 254 3.80 6.79 -8.57
CA GLY A 254 4.05 5.57 -9.35
C GLY A 254 3.40 5.59 -10.74
N TYR A 255 2.36 6.39 -10.94
CA TYR A 255 1.53 6.36 -12.14
C TYR A 255 2.31 6.63 -13.42
N GLU A 256 3.10 7.70 -13.47
CA GLU A 256 3.88 8.03 -14.68
C GLU A 256 4.89 6.94 -15.07
N THR A 257 5.49 6.27 -14.09
CA THR A 257 6.38 5.12 -14.35
C THR A 257 5.61 3.95 -14.97
N VAL A 258 4.43 3.64 -14.45
CA VAL A 258 3.57 2.56 -14.96
C VAL A 258 3.04 2.90 -16.35
N LYS A 259 2.54 4.13 -16.54
CA LYS A 259 2.04 4.62 -17.82
C LYS A 259 3.11 4.54 -18.91
N ASN A 260 4.33 5.03 -18.65
CA ASN A 260 5.43 4.96 -19.61
C ASN A 260 5.81 3.50 -19.96
N HIS A 261 5.76 2.57 -19.00
CA HIS A 261 5.99 1.15 -19.25
C HIS A 261 4.94 0.56 -20.18
N ILE A 262 3.67 0.90 -20.00
CA ILE A 262 2.57 0.43 -20.85
C ILE A 262 2.61 1.07 -22.23
N GLU A 263 2.76 2.39 -22.32
CA GLU A 263 2.70 3.13 -23.59
C GLU A 263 3.92 2.87 -24.49
N SER A 264 5.06 2.49 -23.93
CA SER A 264 6.26 2.12 -24.69
C SER A 264 6.18 0.74 -25.34
N ASN A 265 5.21 -0.11 -24.97
CA ASN A 265 5.00 -1.43 -25.56
C ASN A 265 3.61 -1.51 -26.22
N PRO A 266 3.52 -1.52 -27.57
CA PRO A 266 2.23 -1.52 -28.28
C PRO A 266 1.30 -2.67 -27.90
N ASP A 267 1.84 -3.84 -27.57
CA ASP A 267 1.05 -5.00 -27.17
C ASP A 267 0.39 -4.78 -25.80
N LEU A 268 1.17 -4.34 -24.81
CA LEU A 268 0.65 -4.01 -23.47
C LEU A 268 -0.40 -2.90 -23.54
N LEU A 269 -0.13 -1.85 -24.33
CA LEU A 269 -1.06 -0.74 -24.51
C LEU A 269 -2.38 -1.20 -25.13
N ASN A 270 -2.34 -2.10 -26.12
CA ASN A 270 -3.53 -2.64 -26.76
C ASN A 270 -4.35 -3.49 -25.78
N ILE A 271 -3.72 -4.40 -25.03
CA ILE A 271 -4.38 -5.20 -23.99
C ILE A 271 -5.05 -4.31 -22.94
N ALA A 272 -4.31 -3.32 -22.42
CA ALA A 272 -4.81 -2.39 -21.42
C ALA A 272 -6.00 -1.58 -21.94
N LYS A 273 -5.89 -0.98 -23.14
CA LYS A 273 -6.99 -0.17 -23.73
C LYS A 273 -8.24 -0.99 -23.98
N LYS A 274 -8.13 -2.21 -24.52
CA LYS A 274 -9.28 -3.10 -24.70
C LYS A 274 -9.95 -3.42 -23.37
N THR A 275 -9.15 -3.72 -22.36
CA THR A 275 -9.65 -4.03 -21.01
C THR A 275 -10.32 -2.82 -20.36
N ILE A 276 -9.74 -1.61 -20.45
CA ILE A 276 -10.34 -0.37 -19.95
C ILE A 276 -11.67 -0.08 -20.64
N ASN A 277 -11.69 -0.13 -21.97
CA ASN A 277 -12.91 0.14 -22.73
C ASN A 277 -14.02 -0.85 -22.38
N PHE A 278 -13.67 -2.11 -22.16
CA PHE A 278 -14.60 -3.14 -21.74
C PHE A 278 -15.08 -2.96 -20.29
N LEU A 279 -14.22 -2.57 -19.35
CA LEU A 279 -14.60 -2.40 -17.94
C LEU A 279 -15.21 -1.03 -17.63
N ASN A 280 -15.21 -0.10 -18.58
CA ASN A 280 -15.80 1.23 -18.41
C ASN A 280 -17.28 1.13 -18.02
N GLY A 281 -17.64 1.69 -16.87
CA GLY A 281 -18.99 1.58 -16.28
C GLY A 281 -19.27 0.27 -15.51
N PHE A 282 -18.31 -0.64 -15.42
CA PHE A 282 -18.43 -1.94 -14.74
C PHE A 282 -17.40 -2.15 -13.60
N TYR A 283 -16.78 -1.09 -13.08
CA TYR A 283 -15.72 -1.20 -12.06
C TYR A 283 -16.21 -1.45 -10.62
N SER A 284 -17.49 -1.21 -10.33
CA SER A 284 -18.00 -1.44 -8.97
C SER A 284 -17.89 -2.90 -8.56
N ASP A 285 -17.76 -3.17 -7.26
CA ASP A 285 -17.62 -4.55 -6.76
C ASP A 285 -18.76 -5.45 -7.24
N PHE A 286 -20.00 -4.91 -7.26
CA PHE A 286 -21.17 -5.60 -7.80
C PHE A 286 -21.01 -5.94 -9.29
N ALA A 287 -20.61 -4.95 -10.10
CA ALA A 287 -20.50 -5.11 -11.54
C ALA A 287 -19.36 -6.06 -11.92
N LEU A 288 -18.19 -5.93 -11.28
CA LEU A 288 -17.05 -6.84 -11.49
C LEU A 288 -17.38 -8.28 -11.07
N GLU A 289 -18.08 -8.47 -9.93
CA GLU A 289 -18.49 -9.81 -9.49
C GLU A 289 -19.44 -10.45 -10.50
N LEU A 290 -20.47 -9.71 -10.94
CA LEU A 290 -21.46 -10.21 -11.90
C LEU A 290 -20.83 -10.50 -13.26
N LEU A 291 -20.10 -9.53 -13.81
CA LEU A 291 -19.47 -9.60 -15.13
C LEU A 291 -18.50 -10.78 -15.23
N SER A 292 -17.61 -10.93 -14.24
CA SER A 292 -16.66 -12.04 -14.22
C SER A 292 -17.31 -13.40 -13.98
N SER A 293 -18.38 -13.47 -13.19
CA SER A 293 -19.09 -14.74 -12.94
C SER A 293 -19.85 -15.20 -14.19
N ILE A 294 -20.54 -14.29 -14.88
CA ILE A 294 -21.26 -14.62 -16.13
C ILE A 294 -20.27 -14.99 -17.23
N ASP A 295 -19.18 -14.24 -17.44
CA ASP A 295 -18.16 -14.62 -18.43
C ASP A 295 -17.60 -16.01 -18.11
N TYR A 296 -17.29 -16.31 -16.84
CA TYR A 296 -16.81 -17.63 -16.44
C TYR A 296 -17.79 -18.76 -16.82
N ILE A 297 -19.08 -18.60 -16.49
CA ILE A 297 -20.14 -19.56 -16.82
C ILE A 297 -20.23 -19.74 -18.34
N ILE A 298 -20.24 -18.65 -19.11
CA ILE A 298 -20.34 -18.70 -20.57
C ILE A 298 -19.19 -19.50 -21.18
N ASN A 299 -17.96 -19.31 -20.69
CA ASN A 299 -16.80 -20.03 -21.20
C ASN A 299 -16.80 -21.50 -20.79
N GLU A 300 -17.24 -21.82 -19.57
CA GLU A 300 -17.32 -23.20 -19.07
C GLU A 300 -18.42 -23.99 -19.79
N GLN A 301 -19.60 -23.40 -19.94
CA GLN A 301 -20.78 -24.02 -20.57
C GLN A 301 -20.79 -23.88 -22.10
N LYS A 302 -19.89 -23.04 -22.65
CA LYS A 302 -19.78 -22.73 -24.09
C LYS A 302 -21.11 -22.25 -24.71
N THR A 303 -21.85 -21.43 -23.97
CA THR A 303 -23.18 -20.96 -24.40
C THR A 303 -23.49 -19.55 -23.90
N PHE A 304 -24.24 -18.81 -24.71
CA PHE A 304 -24.86 -17.53 -24.34
C PHE A 304 -26.37 -17.68 -24.05
N ASP A 305 -26.85 -18.91 -23.87
CA ASP A 305 -28.24 -19.14 -23.48
C ASP A 305 -28.51 -18.56 -22.09
N LYS A 306 -29.46 -17.62 -22.04
CA LYS A 306 -29.81 -16.88 -20.83
C LYS A 306 -30.34 -17.78 -19.72
N GLN A 307 -31.11 -18.81 -20.05
CA GLN A 307 -31.69 -19.71 -19.05
C GLN A 307 -30.59 -20.54 -18.40
N ILE A 308 -29.66 -21.06 -19.21
CA ILE A 308 -28.51 -21.84 -18.72
C ILE A 308 -27.61 -20.96 -17.84
N VAL A 309 -27.29 -19.75 -18.30
CA VAL A 309 -26.44 -18.81 -17.53
C VAL A 309 -27.11 -18.43 -16.22
N PHE A 310 -28.40 -18.12 -16.23
CA PHE A 310 -29.16 -17.77 -15.03
C PHE A 310 -29.15 -18.93 -14.02
N GLN A 311 -29.49 -20.14 -14.47
CA GLN A 311 -29.50 -21.33 -13.62
C GLN A 311 -28.12 -21.58 -12.99
N LYS A 312 -27.04 -21.52 -13.78
CA LYS A 312 -25.68 -21.73 -13.28
C LYS A 312 -25.23 -20.65 -12.29
N LEU A 313 -25.67 -19.41 -12.47
CA LEU A 313 -25.39 -18.33 -11.54
C LEU A 313 -26.12 -18.54 -10.20
N GLU A 314 -27.36 -19.04 -10.22
CA GLU A 314 -28.13 -19.38 -9.01
C GLU A 314 -27.59 -20.62 -8.28
N GLU A 315 -27.02 -21.57 -9.01
CA GLU A 315 -26.37 -22.77 -8.49
C GLU A 315 -25.00 -22.47 -7.85
N TRP A 316 -24.37 -21.33 -8.20
CA TRP A 316 -23.01 -21.00 -7.76
C TRP A 316 -22.90 -20.88 -6.22
N ASN A 317 -23.79 -20.10 -5.59
CA ASN A 317 -24.01 -20.06 -4.14
C ASN A 317 -25.22 -19.18 -3.79
N ASP A 318 -25.70 -19.31 -2.54
CA ASP A 318 -26.83 -18.55 -2.01
C ASP A 318 -26.62 -17.02 -2.11
N ARG A 319 -25.39 -16.55 -1.86
CA ARG A 319 -25.07 -15.13 -1.95
C ARG A 319 -25.34 -14.58 -3.35
N LYS A 320 -24.85 -15.25 -4.40
CA LYS A 320 -25.05 -14.82 -5.79
C LYS A 320 -26.51 -14.87 -6.18
N ARG A 321 -27.23 -15.92 -5.78
CA ARG A 321 -28.68 -16.02 -5.99
C ARG A 321 -29.43 -14.83 -5.42
N SER A 322 -29.12 -14.43 -4.18
CA SER A 322 -29.74 -13.26 -3.57
C SER A 322 -29.31 -11.94 -4.23
N MET A 323 -28.01 -11.76 -4.46
CA MET A 323 -27.43 -10.51 -4.94
C MET A 323 -27.75 -10.21 -6.41
N PHE A 324 -27.85 -11.22 -7.26
CA PHE A 324 -28.07 -11.09 -8.70
C PHE A 324 -29.47 -11.51 -9.15
N SER A 325 -30.46 -11.35 -8.27
CA SER A 325 -31.85 -11.75 -8.51
C SER A 325 -32.57 -10.91 -9.57
N ASN A 326 -32.09 -9.70 -9.89
CA ASN A 326 -32.72 -8.83 -10.89
C ASN A 326 -32.27 -9.19 -12.32
N PRO A 327 -33.17 -9.72 -13.18
CA PRO A 327 -32.81 -10.15 -14.53
C PRO A 327 -32.31 -9.01 -15.43
N LYS A 328 -32.61 -7.74 -15.11
CA LYS A 328 -32.12 -6.60 -15.90
C LYS A 328 -30.59 -6.51 -15.88
N TYR A 329 -29.96 -6.71 -14.72
CA TYR A 329 -28.50 -6.65 -14.60
C TYR A 329 -27.85 -7.78 -15.39
N ILE A 330 -28.38 -9.00 -15.28
CA ILE A 330 -27.89 -10.17 -16.03
C ILE A 330 -27.99 -9.92 -17.53
N ASN A 331 -29.13 -9.42 -18.02
CA ASN A 331 -29.31 -9.11 -19.44
C ASN A 331 -28.34 -8.03 -19.94
N MET A 332 -28.12 -6.98 -19.16
CA MET A 332 -27.14 -5.93 -19.49
C MET A 332 -25.72 -6.49 -19.56
N THR A 333 -25.33 -7.31 -18.57
CA THR A 333 -24.02 -7.97 -18.53
C THR A 333 -23.82 -8.93 -19.70
N MET A 334 -24.81 -9.76 -20.02
CA MET A 334 -24.72 -10.69 -21.15
C MET A 334 -24.60 -9.95 -22.48
N LYS A 335 -25.37 -8.88 -22.70
CA LYS A 335 -25.27 -8.05 -23.90
C LYS A 335 -23.86 -7.45 -24.02
N HIS A 336 -23.35 -6.89 -22.93
CA HIS A 336 -22.00 -6.32 -22.88
C HIS A 336 -20.90 -7.35 -23.21
N LEU A 337 -21.05 -8.59 -22.72
CA LEU A 337 -20.13 -9.69 -23.04
C LEU A 337 -20.20 -10.14 -24.50
N GLN A 338 -21.38 -10.11 -25.12
CA GLN A 338 -21.56 -10.46 -26.55
C GLN A 338 -20.93 -9.43 -27.48
N GLU A 339 -20.87 -8.17 -27.08
CA GLU A 339 -20.26 -7.08 -27.86
C GLU A 339 -18.72 -7.08 -27.75
N ALA A 340 -18.15 -7.83 -26.80
CA ALA A 340 -16.71 -7.88 -26.58
C ALA A 340 -16.00 -8.83 -27.55
N THR A 341 -14.85 -8.39 -28.07
CA THR A 341 -13.95 -9.25 -28.85
C THR A 341 -12.78 -9.71 -27.98
N PHE A 342 -12.98 -10.85 -27.31
CA PHE A 342 -11.93 -11.53 -26.54
C PHE A 342 -10.92 -12.24 -27.46
N GLN A 343 -9.73 -12.54 -26.93
CA GLN A 343 -8.65 -13.24 -27.64
C GLN A 343 -8.70 -14.76 -27.46
#